data_AF-A0A7V3LLA7-F1
#
_entry.id   AF-A0A7V3LLA7-F1
#
_cell.length_a   1.000
_cell.length_b   1.000
_cell.length_c   1.000
_cell.angle_alpha   90.00
_cell.angle_beta   90.00
_cell.angle_gamma   90.00
#
_symmetry.space_group_name_H-M   'P 1'
#
loop_
_entity.id
_entity.type
_entity.pdbx_description
1 polymer ?
#
loop_
_entity_poly.entity_id
_entity_poly.type
_entity_poly.pdbx_seq_one_letter_code
_entity_poly.pdbx_strand_id
1 'polypeptide(L)'
;MTPLQWKRLFFRIVLWGVILLLVFFLYVLGSTTWRVFTKGQEAEELREGAEQNVTELHERKVAIEEALRKLDTPRGIEEEVRKRYELGLPGEEQIVLVAPKPAEEAKSPGSGFFDFLFGWFR
;
A
#
# COMPACT_ATOMS: atom_id res chain seq x y z
N MET A 1 11.03 -52.51 -51.04
CA MET A 1 11.55 -51.31 -50.33
C MET A 1 12.99 -51.60 -49.91
N THR A 2 13.95 -50.78 -50.33
CA THR A 2 15.38 -51.11 -50.18
C THR A 2 15.90 -50.79 -48.76
N PRO A 3 16.81 -51.61 -48.19
CA PRO A 3 17.26 -51.52 -46.80
C PRO A 3 18.02 -50.22 -46.44
N LEU A 4 18.41 -49.45 -47.45
CA LEU A 4 19.12 -48.17 -47.30
C LEU A 4 18.20 -47.00 -46.92
N GLN A 5 16.90 -47.07 -47.23
CA GLN A 5 15.96 -45.98 -46.93
C GLN A 5 15.54 -45.95 -45.45
N TRP A 6 15.49 -47.12 -44.79
CA TRP A 6 15.16 -47.26 -43.37
C TRP A 6 16.18 -46.58 -42.45
N LYS A 7 17.47 -46.70 -42.77
CA LYS A 7 18.53 -46.04 -42.00
C LYS A 7 18.39 -44.52 -42.04
N ARG A 8 18.03 -43.94 -43.19
CA ARG A 8 17.84 -42.48 -43.34
C ARG A 8 16.62 -41.97 -42.58
N LEU A 9 15.53 -42.73 -42.55
CA LEU A 9 14.34 -42.40 -41.78
C LEU A 9 14.61 -42.48 -40.27
N PHE A 10 15.31 -43.52 -39.81
CA PHE A 10 15.71 -43.66 -38.42
C PHE A 10 16.61 -42.50 -37.98
N PHE A 11 17.64 -42.17 -38.77
CA PHE A 11 18.49 -41.01 -38.50
C PHE A 11 17.71 -39.69 -38.48
N ARG A 12 16.73 -39.48 -39.37
CA ARG A 12 15.87 -38.28 -39.32
C ARG A 12 15.06 -38.25 -38.02
N ILE A 13 14.41 -39.33 -37.62
CA ILE A 13 13.60 -39.36 -36.39
C ILE A 13 14.47 -39.07 -35.16
N VAL A 14 15.66 -39.67 -35.07
CA VAL A 14 16.62 -39.42 -33.98
C VAL A 14 17.06 -37.95 -33.97
N LEU A 15 17.38 -37.39 -35.13
CA LEU A 15 17.86 -36.01 -35.25
C LEU A 15 16.75 -34.99 -34.89
N TRP A 16 15.52 -35.24 -35.30
CA TRP A 16 14.35 -34.44 -34.88
C TRP A 16 14.05 -34.58 -33.38
N GLY A 17 14.24 -35.76 -32.80
CA GLY A 17 14.13 -35.99 -31.35
C GLY A 17 15.17 -35.19 -30.56
N VAL A 18 16.43 -35.18 -31.02
CA VAL A 18 17.52 -34.40 -30.42
C VAL A 18 17.25 -32.90 -30.53
N ILE A 19 16.75 -32.42 -31.67
CA ILE A 19 16.37 -31.01 -31.85
C ILE A 19 15.24 -30.62 -30.90
N LEU A 20 14.21 -31.46 -30.76
CA LEU A 20 13.11 -31.21 -29.82
C LEU A 20 13.60 -31.14 -28.37
N LEU A 21 14.51 -32.03 -27.99
CA LEU A 21 15.10 -32.06 -26.66
C LEU A 21 15.94 -30.80 -26.41
N LEU A 22 16.71 -30.35 -27.41
CA LEU A 22 17.48 -29.11 -27.35
C LEU A 22 16.57 -27.88 -27.17
N VAL A 23 15.49 -27.79 -27.95
CA VAL A 23 14.51 -26.70 -27.86
C VAL A 23 13.81 -26.70 -26.50
N PHE A 24 13.45 -27.88 -25.98
CA PHE A 24 12.88 -28.02 -24.64
C PHE A 24 13.86 -27.52 -23.57
N PHE A 25 15.14 -27.90 -23.67
CA PHE A 25 16.17 -27.44 -22.74
C PHE A 25 16.33 -25.92 -22.78
N LEU A 26 16.40 -25.33 -23.98
CA LEU A 26 16.47 -23.88 -24.17
C LEU A 26 15.25 -23.16 -23.59
N TYR A 27 14.05 -23.73 -23.73
CA TYR A 27 12.82 -23.18 -23.17
C TYR A 27 12.84 -23.19 -21.63
N VAL A 28 13.27 -24.31 -21.02
CA VAL A 28 13.40 -24.42 -19.56
C VAL A 28 14.44 -23.45 -19.01
N LEU A 29 15.60 -23.32 -19.66
CA LEU A 29 16.63 -22.38 -19.25
C LEU A 29 16.16 -20.92 -19.39
N GLY A 30 15.54 -20.58 -20.52
CA GLY A 30 15.01 -19.23 -20.75
C GLY A 30 13.95 -18.82 -19.73
N SER A 31 13.00 -19.71 -19.44
CA SER A 31 11.95 -19.47 -18.45
C SER A 31 12.49 -19.38 -17.01
N THR A 32 13.51 -20.17 -16.68
CA THR A 32 14.15 -20.14 -15.35
C THR A 32 14.90 -18.84 -15.14
N THR A 33 15.67 -18.38 -16.13
CA THR A 33 16.41 -17.12 -16.06
C THR A 33 15.46 -15.93 -15.90
N TRP A 34 14.33 -15.92 -16.62
CA TRP A 34 13.34 -14.85 -16.49
C TRP A 34 12.74 -14.79 -15.08
N ARG A 35 12.41 -15.94 -14.50
CA ARG A 35 11.77 -16.05 -13.18
C ARG A 35 12.71 -15.70 -12.02
N VAL A 36 14.00 -15.94 -12.17
CA VAL A 36 15.02 -15.54 -11.18
C VAL A 36 15.27 -14.04 -11.24
N PHE A 37 15.33 -13.48 -12.45
CA PHE A 37 15.54 -12.04 -12.62
C PHE A 37 14.38 -11.19 -12.09
N THR A 38 13.12 -11.62 -12.29
CA THR A 38 11.96 -10.92 -11.73
C THR A 38 11.91 -11.03 -10.21
N LYS A 39 12.26 -12.19 -9.64
CA LYS A 39 12.30 -12.38 -8.18
C LYS A 39 13.40 -11.57 -7.49
N GLY A 40 14.50 -11.27 -8.18
CA GLY A 40 15.56 -10.42 -7.64
C GLY A 40 15.08 -9.00 -7.39
N GLN A 41 14.38 -8.40 -8.35
CA GLN A 41 13.87 -7.04 -8.24
C GLN A 41 12.73 -6.92 -7.20
N GLU A 42 11.79 -7.88 -7.19
CA GLU A 42 10.72 -7.89 -6.19
C GLU A 42 11.26 -7.96 -4.74
N ALA A 43 12.34 -8.73 -4.52
CA ALA A 43 12.94 -8.86 -3.19
C ALA A 43 13.66 -7.59 -2.72
N GLU A 44 14.17 -6.78 -3.65
CA GLU A 44 14.84 -5.51 -3.34
C GLU A 44 13.80 -4.43 -2.99
N GLU A 45 12.73 -4.31 -3.76
CA GLU A 45 11.61 -3.40 -3.46
C GLU A 45 10.92 -3.74 -2.13
N LEU A 46 10.71 -5.03 -1.86
CA LEU A 46 10.14 -5.50 -0.59
C LEU A 46 11.06 -5.19 0.60
N ARG A 47 12.38 -5.23 0.41
CA ARG A 47 13.35 -4.88 1.45
C ARG A 47 13.33 -3.39 1.76
N GLU A 48 13.38 -2.55 0.72
CA GLU A 48 13.32 -1.09 0.90
C GLU A 48 12.01 -0.67 1.58
N GLY A 49 10.88 -1.22 1.16
CA GLY A 49 9.58 -0.96 1.80
C GLY A 49 9.55 -1.43 3.26
N ALA A 50 10.15 -2.58 3.58
CA ALA A 50 10.22 -3.06 4.95
C ALA A 50 11.11 -2.18 5.85
N GLU A 51 12.26 -1.72 5.35
CA GLU A 51 13.16 -0.84 6.10
C GLU A 51 12.53 0.54 6.38
N GLN A 52 11.81 1.11 5.42
CA GLN A 52 11.06 2.36 5.62
C GLN A 52 9.99 2.20 6.70
N ASN A 53 9.22 1.12 6.65
CA ASN A 53 8.18 0.83 7.66
C ASN A 53 8.79 0.66 9.05
N VAL A 54 9.91 -0.06 9.19
CA VAL A 54 10.60 -0.22 10.48
C VAL A 54 11.07 1.12 11.02
N THR A 55 11.60 1.98 10.16
CA THR A 55 12.08 3.31 10.54
C THR A 55 10.93 4.19 11.03
N GLU A 56 9.83 4.26 10.28
CA GLU A 56 8.63 5.02 10.66
C GLU A 56 8.03 4.51 12.00
N LEU A 57 7.94 3.19 12.17
CA LEU A 57 7.43 2.60 13.41
C LEU A 57 8.34 2.92 14.60
N HIS A 58 9.66 2.93 14.38
CA HIS A 58 10.61 3.28 15.43
C HIS A 58 10.47 4.74 15.86
N GLU A 59 10.39 5.68 14.90
CA GLU A 59 10.18 7.10 15.18
C GLU A 59 8.87 7.35 15.94
N ARG A 60 7.78 6.72 15.51
CA ARG A 60 6.48 6.81 16.21
C ARG A 60 6.56 6.26 17.63
N LYS A 61 7.24 5.14 17.83
CA LYS A 61 7.43 4.56 19.16
C LYS A 61 8.19 5.52 20.07
N VAL A 62 9.29 6.09 19.60
CA VAL A 62 10.09 7.06 20.37
C VAL A 62 9.27 8.30 20.72
N ALA A 63 8.53 8.86 19.77
CA ALA A 63 7.67 10.02 20.02
C ALA A 63 6.58 9.74 21.07
N ILE A 64 5.95 8.56 21.02
CA ILE A 64 4.93 8.14 21.99
C ILE A 64 5.56 7.91 23.37
N GLU A 65 6.72 7.26 23.45
CA GLU A 65 7.43 7.06 24.72
C GLU A 65 7.85 8.39 25.36
N GLU A 66 8.28 9.37 24.56
CA GLU A 66 8.61 10.70 25.06
C GLU A 66 7.37 11.45 25.54
N ALA A 67 6.25 11.35 24.81
CA ALA A 67 4.96 11.90 25.24
C ALA A 67 4.48 11.26 26.54
N LEU A 68 4.59 9.93 26.69
CA LEU A 68 4.25 9.21 27.91
C LEU A 68 5.10 9.70 29.09
N ARG A 69 6.42 9.84 28.88
CA ARG A 69 7.33 10.36 29.91
C ARG A 69 6.97 11.77 30.35
N LYS A 70 6.53 12.64 29.42
CA LYS A 70 6.05 13.98 29.77
C LYS A 70 4.77 13.90 30.60
N LEU A 71 3.83 13.05 30.19
CA LEU A 71 2.54 12.85 30.88
C LEU A 71 2.69 12.22 32.28
N ASP A 72 3.72 11.41 32.52
CA ASP A 72 3.94 10.75 33.82
C ASP A 72 4.55 11.70 34.87
N THR A 73 4.93 12.92 34.48
CA THR A 73 5.41 13.94 35.42
C THR A 73 4.25 14.72 36.03
N PRO A 74 4.34 15.13 37.32
CA PRO A 74 3.30 15.93 37.98
C PRO A 74 2.95 17.21 37.20
N ARG A 75 3.97 17.82 36.58
CA ARG A 75 3.85 19.04 35.77
C ARG A 75 3.15 18.79 34.43
N GLY A 76 3.41 17.65 33.79
CA GLY A 76 2.75 17.26 32.55
C GLY A 76 1.29 16.86 32.74
N ILE A 77 0.94 16.22 33.87
CA ILE A 77 -0.46 15.96 34.23
C ILE A 77 -1.23 17.28 34.39
N GLU A 78 -0.64 18.25 35.10
CA GLU A 78 -1.26 19.55 35.33
C GLU A 78 -1.46 20.34 34.02
N GLU A 79 -0.47 20.33 33.11
CA GLU A 79 -0.58 20.95 31.78
C GLU A 79 -1.64 20.28 30.89
N GLU A 80 -1.72 18.95 30.89
CA GLU A 80 -2.70 18.20 30.09
C GLU A 80 -4.13 18.40 30.61
N VAL A 81 -4.30 18.45 31.93
CA VAL A 81 -5.57 18.79 32.59
C VAL A 81 -5.96 20.24 32.29
N ARG A 82 -5.02 21.19 32.35
CA ARG A 82 -5.25 22.59 31.98
C ARG A 82 -5.68 22.73 30.52
N LYS A 83 -5.07 21.99 29.59
CA LYS A 83 -5.48 21.98 28.17
C LYS A 83 -6.87 21.37 27.96
N ARG A 84 -7.17 20.24 28.61
CA ARG A 84 -8.44 19.54 28.41
C ARG A 84 -9.65 20.22 29.03
N TYR A 85 -9.45 20.94 30.13
CA TYR A 85 -10.53 21.58 30.88
C TYR A 85 -10.48 23.12 30.85
N GLU A 86 -9.58 23.69 30.02
CA GLU A 86 -9.36 25.14 29.87
C GLU A 86 -9.24 25.87 31.22
N LEU A 87 -8.64 25.23 32.23
CA LEU A 87 -8.57 25.79 33.57
C LEU A 87 -7.52 26.90 33.62
N GLY A 88 -7.99 28.16 33.67
CA GLY A 88 -7.18 29.35 33.95
C GLY A 88 -6.47 29.25 35.31
N LEU A 89 -5.47 30.09 35.56
CA LEU A 89 -4.87 30.19 36.90
C LEU A 89 -5.96 30.55 37.93
N PRO A 90 -5.81 30.15 39.21
CA PRO A 90 -6.69 30.66 40.27
C PRO A 90 -6.54 32.18 40.34
N GLY A 91 -7.47 32.91 39.70
CA GLY A 91 -7.45 34.38 39.60
C GLY A 91 -7.71 34.98 38.21
N GLU A 92 -7.84 34.19 37.13
CA GLU A 92 -8.21 34.71 35.80
C GLU A 92 -9.65 34.36 35.42
N GLU A 93 -10.46 35.38 35.08
CA GLU A 93 -11.83 35.22 34.59
C GLU A 93 -11.84 34.65 33.15
N GLN A 94 -12.41 33.46 32.98
CA GLN A 94 -12.54 32.81 31.68
C GLN A 94 -13.73 33.43 30.92
N ILE A 95 -13.45 34.22 29.88
CA ILE A 95 -14.48 34.82 29.01
C ILE A 95 -14.86 33.80 27.93
N VAL A 96 -16.00 33.12 28.10
CA VAL A 96 -16.56 32.23 27.07
C VAL A 96 -17.36 33.06 26.06
N LEU A 97 -16.79 33.27 24.88
CA LEU A 97 -17.46 33.91 23.75
C LEU A 97 -18.41 32.89 23.07
N VAL A 98 -19.70 32.97 23.37
CA VAL A 98 -20.73 32.19 22.66
C VAL A 98 -21.10 32.94 21.38
N ALA A 99 -20.78 32.36 20.22
CA ALA A 99 -21.22 32.89 18.93
C ALA A 99 -22.75 32.80 18.80
N PRO A 100 -23.44 33.83 18.28
CA PRO A 100 -24.87 33.76 18.03
C PRO A 100 -25.18 32.67 17.02
N LYS A 101 -26.23 31.88 17.31
CA LYS A 101 -26.73 30.78 16.48
C LYS A 101 -26.89 31.26 15.03
N PRO A 102 -26.34 30.54 14.03
CA PRO A 102 -26.55 30.89 12.63
C PRO A 102 -28.05 30.86 12.33
N ALA A 103 -28.56 31.93 11.71
CA ALA A 103 -29.90 31.95 11.16
C ALA A 103 -30.03 30.78 10.17
N GLU A 104 -31.13 30.03 10.25
CA GLU A 104 -31.45 28.94 9.33
C GLU A 104 -31.47 29.49 7.90
N GLU A 105 -30.47 29.12 7.12
CA GLU A 105 -30.49 29.32 5.68
C GLU A 105 -31.61 28.45 5.08
N ALA A 106 -32.49 29.12 4.36
CA ALA A 106 -33.62 28.52 3.67
C ALA A 106 -33.17 27.39 2.73
N LYS A 107 -33.83 26.23 2.87
CA LYS A 107 -33.69 25.09 1.95
C LYS A 107 -34.01 25.54 0.52
N SER A 108 -33.00 25.59 -0.34
CA SER A 108 -33.18 25.65 -1.79
C SER A 108 -33.64 24.27 -2.31
N PRO A 109 -34.69 24.20 -3.15
CA PRO A 109 -35.08 22.95 -3.80
C PRO A 109 -34.22 22.77 -5.06
N GLY A 110 -33.24 21.87 -4.98
CA GLY A 110 -32.30 21.61 -6.08
C GLY A 110 -32.18 20.13 -6.40
N SER A 111 -33.17 19.61 -7.12
CA SER A 111 -33.06 18.37 -7.90
C SER A 111 -31.96 18.55 -8.95
N GLY A 112 -30.78 17.96 -8.72
CA GLY A 112 -29.63 18.19 -9.61
C GLY A 112 -28.77 16.97 -9.92
N PHE A 113 -29.02 15.83 -9.28
CA PHE A 113 -28.17 14.64 -9.44
C PHE A 113 -28.91 13.42 -9.97
N PHE A 114 -30.15 13.22 -9.52
CA PHE A 114 -30.97 12.08 -9.95
C PHE A 114 -31.54 12.28 -11.36
N ASP A 115 -31.95 13.50 -11.71
CA ASP A 115 -32.45 13.82 -13.06
C ASP A 115 -31.39 13.58 -14.15
N PHE A 116 -30.11 13.75 -13.82
CA PHE A 116 -28.99 13.47 -14.72
C PHE A 116 -28.79 11.96 -14.94
N LEU A 117 -28.91 11.14 -13.89
CA LEU A 117 -28.68 9.69 -13.96
C LEU A 117 -29.80 8.95 -14.71
N PHE A 118 -31.06 9.38 -14.57
CA PHE A 118 -32.20 8.70 -15.22
C PHE A 118 -32.40 9.08 -16.70
N GLY A 119 -31.76 10.15 -17.19
CA GLY A 119 -31.85 10.56 -18.59
C GLY A 119 -31.13 9.64 -19.58
N TRP A 120 -30.21 8.79 -19.13
CA TRP A 120 -29.39 7.93 -20.00
C TRP A 120 -30.05 6.59 -20.36
N PHE A 121 -31.21 6.26 -19.76
CA PHE A 121 -31.89 4.98 -19.95
C PHE A 121 -33.10 5.05 -20.89
N ARG A 122 -33.20 6.12 -21.69
CA ARG A 122 -34.23 6.31 -22.72
C ARG A 122 -33.62 6.34 -24.12
#